data_AF-A0AAN5I3P9-F1
#
_entry.id   AF-A0AAN5I3P9-F1
#
_cell.length_a   1.000
_cell.length_b   1.000
_cell.length_c   1.000
_cell.angle_alpha   90.00
_cell.angle_beta   90.00
_cell.angle_gamma   90.00
#
_symmetry.space_group_name_H-M   'P 1'
#
loop_
_entity.id
_entity.type
_entity.pdbx_description
1 polymer ?
#
loop_
_entity_poly.entity_id
_entity_poly.type
_entity_poly.pdbx_seq_one_letter_code
_entity_poly.pdbx_strand_id
1 'polypeptide(L)'
;ETFLLEMSSLVKSLHINQLKCYGNRYQYLFGLFGAAWSHTILEMYSRKLDKLLIENTDHPYYLFSDCTDLLIAQLPLIEKKVWFAASFYLYNKGVSYKINNHVIQSSRPRVEDKILSIKHKSRLSEEF
;
A
#
# COMPACT_ATOMS: atom_id res chain seq x y z
N GLU A 1 -8.03 3.84 -13.12
CA GLU A 1 -8.30 2.83 -12.06
C GLU A 1 -8.67 1.45 -12.63
N THR A 2 -9.44 1.37 -13.72
CA THR A 2 -9.86 0.12 -14.39
C THR A 2 -8.73 -0.89 -14.64
N PHE A 3 -7.56 -0.42 -15.08
CA PHE A 3 -6.40 -1.28 -15.34
C PHE A 3 -5.92 -2.06 -14.10
N LEU A 4 -5.80 -1.41 -12.94
CA LEU A 4 -5.32 -2.09 -11.71
C LEU A 4 -6.31 -3.14 -11.22
N LEU A 5 -7.60 -2.84 -11.37
CA LEU A 5 -8.68 -3.76 -11.05
C LEU A 5 -8.68 -4.97 -11.98
N GLU A 6 -8.50 -4.77 -13.29
CA GLU A 6 -8.32 -5.86 -14.25
C GLU A 6 -7.12 -6.74 -13.91
N MET A 7 -5.96 -6.13 -13.63
CA MET A 7 -4.76 -6.86 -13.22
C MET A 7 -5.00 -7.68 -11.96
N SER A 8 -5.63 -7.10 -10.93
CA SER A 8 -5.95 -7.80 -9.68
C SER A 8 -6.94 -8.96 -9.83
N SER A 9 -7.67 -9.04 -10.94
CA SER A 9 -8.50 -10.21 -11.29
C SER A 9 -7.69 -11.35 -11.95
N LEU A 10 -6.49 -11.05 -12.44
CA LEU A 10 -5.64 -11.97 -13.18
C LEU A 10 -4.48 -12.50 -12.34
N VAL A 11 -3.89 -11.66 -11.48
CA VAL A 11 -2.68 -11.99 -10.72
C VAL A 11 -2.92 -12.05 -9.21
N LYS A 12 -2.10 -12.84 -8.52
CA LYS A 12 -2.07 -12.90 -7.05
C LYS A 12 -1.09 -11.91 -6.42
N SER A 13 -0.11 -11.44 -7.19
CA SER A 13 0.93 -10.53 -6.72
C SER A 13 1.10 -9.42 -7.73
N LEU A 14 1.15 -8.18 -7.26
CA LEU A 14 1.43 -7.01 -8.09
C LEU A 14 2.46 -6.10 -7.43
N HIS A 15 3.53 -5.81 -8.15
CA HIS A 15 4.52 -4.79 -7.78
C HIS A 15 4.33 -3.58 -8.68
N ILE A 16 4.19 -2.40 -8.08
CA ILE A 16 4.13 -1.13 -8.77
C ILE A 16 5.33 -0.32 -8.30
N ASN A 17 6.25 -0.01 -9.21
CA ASN A 17 7.40 0.83 -8.93
C ASN A 17 7.34 2.08 -9.82
N GLN A 18 7.16 3.25 -9.20
CA GLN A 18 7.24 4.54 -9.87
C GLN A 18 8.59 5.17 -9.56
N LEU A 19 9.42 5.23 -10.59
CA LEU A 19 10.71 5.91 -10.55
C LEU A 19 10.54 7.43 -10.53
N LYS A 20 11.56 8.12 -10.03
CA LYS A 20 11.68 9.57 -10.05
C LYS A 20 11.33 10.15 -11.43
N CYS A 21 10.28 10.96 -11.46
CA CYS A 21 9.88 11.66 -12.68
C CYS A 21 10.36 13.11 -12.63
N TYR A 22 11.02 13.56 -13.70
CA TYR A 22 11.46 14.95 -13.83
C TYR A 22 10.35 15.79 -14.46
N GLY A 23 9.84 16.79 -13.73
CA GLY A 23 8.81 17.73 -14.19
C GLY A 23 7.59 17.79 -13.27
N ASN A 24 6.97 18.98 -13.16
CA ASN A 24 5.91 19.26 -12.17
C ASN A 24 4.60 18.48 -12.37
N ARG A 25 4.44 17.74 -13.47
CA ARG A 25 3.18 17.07 -13.82
C ARG A 25 3.06 15.62 -13.34
N TYR A 26 4.11 15.05 -12.75
CA TYR A 26 4.19 13.61 -12.46
C TYR A 26 4.46 13.30 -10.98
N GLN A 27 4.08 14.21 -10.08
CA GLN A 27 4.38 14.11 -8.65
C GLN A 27 3.47 13.14 -7.87
N TYR A 28 2.67 12.32 -8.57
CA TYR A 28 1.71 11.40 -7.95
C TYR A 28 1.71 10.04 -8.66
N LEU A 29 1.23 9.01 -7.97
CA LEU A 29 1.14 7.66 -8.52
C LEU A 29 0.24 7.66 -9.77
N PHE A 30 0.77 7.21 -10.92
CA PHE A 30 0.11 7.30 -12.23
C PHE A 30 -0.35 8.72 -12.62
N GLY A 31 0.25 9.77 -12.06
CA GLY A 31 -0.14 11.16 -12.30
C GLY A 31 -1.48 11.58 -11.69
N LEU A 32 -2.09 10.76 -10.84
CA LEU A 32 -3.41 11.02 -10.26
C LEU A 32 -3.29 11.72 -8.90
N PHE A 33 -3.80 12.96 -8.83
CA PHE A 33 -3.94 13.69 -7.57
C PHE A 33 -5.30 13.40 -6.92
N GLY A 34 -5.31 13.10 -5.62
CA GLY A 34 -6.56 12.90 -4.87
C GLY A 34 -7.37 11.66 -5.27
N ALA A 35 -6.77 10.70 -5.98
CA ALA A 35 -7.42 9.43 -6.29
C ALA A 35 -7.79 8.68 -5.00
N ALA A 36 -8.88 7.92 -5.06
CA ALA A 36 -9.41 7.16 -3.94
C ALA A 36 -8.63 5.84 -3.74
N TRP A 37 -7.32 5.94 -3.56
CA TRP A 37 -6.39 4.80 -3.52
C TRP A 37 -6.78 3.74 -2.50
N SER A 38 -7.32 4.13 -1.36
CA SER A 38 -7.82 3.17 -0.36
C SER A 38 -8.95 2.30 -0.92
N HIS A 39 -9.92 2.88 -1.62
CA HIS A 39 -11.02 2.14 -2.24
C HIS A 39 -10.51 1.21 -3.35
N THR A 40 -9.66 1.72 -4.25
CA THR A 40 -9.07 0.90 -5.31
C THR A 40 -8.29 -0.28 -4.75
N ILE A 41 -7.43 -0.08 -3.75
CA ILE A 41 -6.64 -1.14 -3.13
C ILE A 41 -7.54 -2.18 -2.46
N LEU A 42 -8.56 -1.75 -1.70
CA LEU A 42 -9.53 -2.68 -1.10
C LEU A 42 -10.27 -3.51 -2.14
N GLU A 43 -10.67 -2.88 -3.25
CA GLU A 43 -11.30 -3.60 -4.36
C GLU A 43 -10.34 -4.57 -5.04
N MET A 44 -9.06 -4.23 -5.20
CA MET A 44 -8.05 -5.15 -5.73
C MET A 44 -7.93 -6.40 -4.84
N TYR A 45 -7.93 -6.23 -3.52
CA TYR A 45 -7.91 -7.35 -2.57
C TYR A 45 -9.23 -8.13 -2.48
N SER A 46 -10.36 -7.58 -2.92
CA SER A 46 -11.60 -8.37 -3.04
C SER A 46 -11.51 -9.40 -4.17
N ARG A 47 -10.63 -9.16 -5.16
CA ARG A 47 -10.39 -10.00 -6.36
C ARG A 47 -9.35 -11.11 -6.10
N LYS A 48 -8.43 -11.42 -7.03
CA LYS A 48 -7.45 -12.50 -6.85
C LYS A 48 -6.17 -12.08 -6.13
N LEU A 49 -5.99 -10.78 -5.89
CA LEU A 49 -4.76 -10.25 -5.32
C LEU A 49 -4.59 -10.67 -3.85
N ASP A 50 -3.39 -11.16 -3.56
CA ASP A 50 -2.90 -11.55 -2.24
C ASP A 50 -1.72 -10.68 -1.77
N LYS A 51 -0.87 -10.25 -2.71
CA LYS A 51 0.32 -9.42 -2.45
C LYS A 51 0.29 -8.13 -3.28
N LEU A 52 0.53 -6.99 -2.64
CA LEU A 52 0.71 -5.70 -3.30
C LEU A 52 1.90 -4.96 -2.69
N LEU A 53 2.84 -4.57 -3.55
CA LEU A 53 3.92 -3.64 -3.21
C LEU A 53 3.80 -2.39 -4.08
N ILE A 54 3.75 -1.21 -3.46
CA ILE A 54 3.81 0.07 -4.17
C ILE A 54 5.03 0.85 -3.71
N GLU A 55 5.98 1.07 -4.61
CA GLU A 55 7.18 1.86 -4.37
C GLU A 55 7.08 3.16 -5.16
N ASN A 56 6.91 4.27 -4.45
CA ASN A 56 6.80 5.61 -5.00
C ASN A 56 7.46 6.61 -4.01
N THR A 57 8.70 6.30 -3.64
CA THR A 57 9.45 6.97 -2.57
C THR A 57 9.75 8.44 -2.86
N ASP A 58 9.95 8.80 -4.13
CA ASP A 58 10.16 10.17 -4.58
C ASP A 58 8.86 11.01 -4.54
N HIS A 59 7.69 10.36 -4.49
CA HIS A 59 6.39 11.00 -4.53
C HIS A 59 5.39 10.39 -3.53
N PRO A 60 5.70 10.39 -2.21
CA PRO A 60 4.99 9.58 -1.21
C PRO A 60 3.62 10.16 -0.80
N TYR A 61 3.22 11.30 -1.36
CA TYR A 61 1.98 12.01 -1.02
C TYR A 61 0.74 11.50 -1.77
N TYR A 62 0.84 10.40 -2.52
CA TYR A 62 -0.32 9.78 -3.17
C TYR A 62 -1.24 9.07 -2.17
N LEU A 63 -0.69 8.60 -1.04
CA LEU A 63 -1.44 7.94 0.01
C LEU A 63 -1.48 8.86 1.24
N PHE A 64 -2.64 9.50 1.48
CA PHE A 64 -2.85 10.41 2.61
C PHE A 64 -3.21 9.67 3.91
N SER A 65 -3.17 10.35 5.06
CA SER A 65 -3.49 9.77 6.38
C SER A 65 -4.80 9.01 6.39
N ASP A 66 -5.87 9.62 5.88
CA ASP A 66 -7.22 9.07 5.94
C ASP A 66 -7.35 7.80 5.08
N CYS A 67 -6.62 7.76 3.95
CA CYS A 67 -6.52 6.57 3.12
C CYS A 67 -5.80 5.44 3.87
N THR A 68 -4.71 5.76 4.56
CA THR A 68 -3.93 4.80 5.35
C THR A 68 -4.73 4.26 6.53
N ASP A 69 -5.43 5.12 7.27
CA ASP A 69 -6.27 4.71 8.40
C ASP A 69 -7.39 3.76 7.94
N LEU A 70 -7.98 4.04 6.78
CA LEU A 70 -8.98 3.14 6.19
C LEU A 70 -8.37 1.78 5.81
N LEU A 71 -7.21 1.75 5.16
CA LEU A 71 -6.53 0.50 4.80
C LEU A 71 -6.13 -0.33 6.03
N ILE A 72 -5.64 0.35 7.07
CA ILE A 72 -5.30 -0.23 8.37
C ILE A 72 -6.51 -0.88 9.03
N ALA A 73 -7.67 -0.22 8.97
CA ALA A 73 -8.90 -0.72 9.56
C ALA A 73 -9.50 -1.90 8.76
N GLN A 74 -9.42 -1.85 7.43
CA GLN A 74 -10.19 -2.73 6.55
C GLN A 74 -9.40 -3.95 6.04
N LEU A 75 -8.13 -3.81 5.67
CA LEU A 75 -7.36 -4.94 5.11
C LEU A 75 -7.28 -6.14 6.07
N PRO A 76 -7.09 -5.98 7.39
CA PRO A 76 -7.08 -7.10 8.32
C PRO A 76 -8.43 -7.81 8.51
N LEU A 77 -9.53 -7.20 8.05
CA LEU A 77 -10.88 -7.77 8.11
C LEU A 77 -11.22 -8.60 6.86
N ILE A 78 -10.44 -8.46 5.78
CA ILE A 78 -10.59 -9.29 4.60
C ILE A 78 -10.19 -10.72 4.98
N GLU A 79 -11.02 -11.71 4.68
CA GLU A 79 -10.78 -13.15 4.93
C GLU A 79 -9.69 -13.74 4.02
N LYS A 80 -8.59 -13.01 3.84
CA LYS A 80 -7.43 -13.38 3.03
C LYS A 80 -6.17 -13.18 3.85
N LYS A 81 -5.15 -13.94 3.48
CA LYS A 81 -3.79 -13.74 4.00
C LYS A 81 -3.20 -12.56 3.24
N VAL A 82 -3.50 -11.33 3.66
CA VAL A 82 -3.03 -10.12 2.97
C VAL A 82 -1.52 -9.94 3.15
N TRP A 83 -0.82 -9.56 2.09
CA TRP A 83 0.51 -8.96 2.15
C TRP A 83 0.44 -7.61 1.44
N PHE A 84 0.54 -6.52 2.18
CA PHE A 84 0.50 -5.17 1.65
C PHE A 84 1.72 -4.39 2.14
N ALA A 85 2.36 -3.68 1.22
CA ALA A 85 3.38 -2.70 1.54
C ALA A 85 3.28 -1.53 0.54
N ALA A 86 3.41 -0.30 1.03
CA ALA A 86 3.36 0.88 0.20
C ALA A 86 4.26 1.98 0.76
N SER A 87 4.99 2.67 -0.12
CA SER A 87 5.65 3.92 0.22
C SER A 87 4.62 4.93 0.71
N PHE A 88 4.82 5.51 1.89
CA PHE A 88 3.82 6.32 2.58
C PHE A 88 4.46 7.50 3.31
N TYR A 89 3.85 8.68 3.23
CA TYR A 89 4.27 9.83 4.03
C TYR A 89 3.55 9.85 5.38
N LEU A 90 4.27 9.57 6.48
CA LEU A 90 3.73 9.60 7.84
C LEU A 90 4.21 10.85 8.60
N TYR A 91 3.27 11.69 9.05
CA TYR A 91 3.55 12.89 9.87
C TYR A 91 3.82 12.55 11.35
N ASN A 92 3.29 11.42 11.84
CA ASN A 92 3.32 11.00 13.24
C ASN A 92 4.44 9.98 13.58
N LYS A 93 4.48 9.53 14.85
CA LYS A 93 5.41 8.48 15.29
C LYS A 93 5.05 7.16 14.59
N GLY A 94 6.05 6.46 14.05
CA GLY A 94 5.87 5.11 13.51
C GLY A 94 5.18 4.19 14.51
N VAL A 95 4.27 3.35 14.01
CA VAL A 95 3.46 2.43 14.82
C VAL A 95 3.77 0.98 14.46
N SER A 96 3.72 0.10 15.46
CA SER A 96 3.69 -1.34 15.23
C SER A 96 2.76 -2.03 16.21
N TYR A 97 1.79 -2.77 15.69
CA TYR A 97 0.84 -3.54 16.48
C TYR A 97 0.26 -4.69 15.67
N LYS A 98 -0.56 -5.53 16.31
CA LYS A 98 -1.18 -6.71 15.69
C LYS A 98 -2.69 -6.67 15.82
N ILE A 99 -3.39 -7.06 14.75
CA ILE A 99 -4.86 -7.17 14.71
C ILE A 99 -5.25 -8.30 13.76
N ASN A 100 -6.21 -9.16 14.12
CA ASN A 100 -6.74 -10.24 13.25
C ASN A 100 -5.67 -11.04 12.49
N ASN A 101 -4.62 -11.49 13.17
CA ASN A 101 -3.48 -12.18 12.57
C ASN A 101 -2.69 -11.39 11.52
N HIS A 102 -2.83 -10.08 11.47
CA HIS A 102 -2.00 -9.17 10.71
C HIS A 102 -1.08 -8.38 11.63
N VAL A 103 0.12 -8.12 11.15
CA VAL A 103 1.08 -7.20 11.75
C VAL A 103 1.04 -5.92 10.92
N ILE A 104 0.82 -4.80 11.60
CA ILE A 104 0.84 -3.47 11.01
C ILE A 104 2.14 -2.81 11.44
N GLN A 105 2.85 -2.23 10.49
CA GLN A 105 4.11 -1.52 10.71
C GLN A 105 4.12 -0.25 9.88
N SER A 106 4.55 0.84 10.50
CA SER A 106 4.91 2.07 9.80
C SER A 106 6.17 2.66 10.39
N SER A 107 7.11 3.03 9.52
CA SER A 107 8.41 3.58 9.90
C SER A 107 8.39 5.11 9.92
N ARG A 108 9.35 5.69 10.65
CA ARG A 108 9.58 7.14 10.66
C ARG A 108 10.37 7.58 9.42
N PRO A 109 10.23 8.85 8.99
CA PRO A 109 10.90 9.39 7.80
C PRO A 109 12.44 9.51 7.85
N ARG A 110 13.12 9.01 8.89
CA ARG A 110 14.58 9.11 9.05
C ARG A 110 15.35 7.87 8.57
N VAL A 111 14.66 6.79 8.22
CA VAL A 111 15.26 5.57 7.66
C VAL A 111 14.61 5.35 6.30
N GLU A 112 15.42 4.91 5.35
CA GLU A 112 15.24 4.98 3.88
C GLU A 112 13.96 4.31 3.34
N ASP A 113 13.21 3.63 4.19
CA ASP A 113 12.00 2.91 3.82
C ASP A 113 10.78 3.53 4.51
N LYS A 114 10.26 4.63 3.95
CA LYS A 114 8.96 5.21 4.35
C LYS A 114 7.84 4.26 3.91
N ILE A 115 7.62 3.17 4.61
CA ILE A 115 6.71 2.11 4.16
C ILE A 115 5.64 1.87 5.23
N LEU A 116 4.37 1.92 4.80
CA LEU A 116 3.27 1.29 5.52
C LEU A 116 3.25 -0.18 5.12
N SER A 117 3.25 -1.09 6.09
CA SER A 117 3.12 -2.52 5.86
C SER A 117 1.99 -3.12 6.68
N ILE A 118 1.16 -3.95 6.03
CA ILE A 118 0.08 -4.72 6.63
C ILE A 118 0.22 -6.15 6.11
N LYS A 119 0.78 -7.04 6.93
CA LYS A 119 1.08 -8.41 6.52
C LYS A 119 0.42 -9.41 7.45
N HIS A 120 -0.24 -10.41 6.89
CA HIS A 120 -0.69 -11.57 7.65
C HIS A 120 0.51 -12.29 8.28
N LYS A 121 0.37 -12.81 9.50
CA LYS A 121 1.43 -13.44 10.30
C LYS A 121 2.15 -14.56 9.53
N SER A 122 1.42 -15.31 8.70
CA SER A 122 1.99 -16.39 7.89
C SER A 122 2.89 -15.91 6.75
N ARG A 123 2.89 -14.60 6.45
CA ARG A 123 3.62 -14.00 5.33
C ARG A 123 4.72 -13.04 5.77
N LEU A 124 5.07 -13.01 7.05
CA LEU A 124 6.05 -12.06 7.59
C LEU A 124 7.46 -12.27 7.04
N SER A 125 7.81 -13.52 6.71
CA SER A 125 9.08 -13.88 6.09
C SER A 125 9.05 -13.81 4.56
N GLU A 126 7.91 -13.45 3.96
CA GLU A 126 7.82 -13.30 2.51
C GLU A 126 8.40 -11.94 2.09
N GLU A 127 9.45 -12.01 1.28
CA GLU A 127 9.90 -10.91 0.43
C GLU A 127 8.95 -10.75 -0.77
N PHE A 128 9.01 -9.60 -1.46
CA PHE A 128 8.15 -9.41 -2.63
C PHE A 128 8.57 -10.29 -3.80
#